data_AF-A0AAV0PYC4-F1
#
_entry.id   AF-A0AAV0PYC4-F1
#
_cell.length_a   1.000
_cell.length_b   1.000
_cell.length_c   1.000
_cell.angle_alpha   90.00
_cell.angle_beta   90.00
_cell.angle_gamma   90.00
#
_symmetry.space_group_name_H-M   'P 1'
#
loop_
_entity.id
_entity.type
_entity.pdbx_description
1 polymer ?
#
loop_
_entity_poly.entity_id
_entity_poly.type
_entity_poly.pdbx_seq_one_letter_code
_entity_poly.pdbx_strand_id
1 'polypeptide(L)'
;MRAYFGNVISVPYGGRRVDELDGSSLGQVAGWAHEFLERGANREHFVELIDWVEVHRPEPTMPEIVGIGSAEGPALVVSSGRGFPVSRVDFGWGPPTFGSYHFPWGSTAGYVMPMPSPNGKGDWMVYMYMLKEQLELIEREAASVFRPFTWDYVV
;
A
#
# COMPACT_ATOMS: atom_id res chain seq x y z
N MET A 1 -9.72 -19.56 -4.12
CA MET A 1 -9.46 -18.38 -4.98
C MET A 1 -8.19 -18.50 -5.85
N ARG A 2 -7.65 -19.69 -6.17
CA ARG A 2 -6.40 -19.76 -6.96
C ARG A 2 -6.52 -19.37 -8.45
N ALA A 3 -7.74 -19.24 -8.97
CA ALA A 3 -8.00 -18.98 -10.39
C ALA A 3 -9.12 -17.94 -10.63
N TYR A 4 -9.48 -17.15 -9.60
CA TYR A 4 -10.46 -16.07 -9.83
C TYR A 4 -9.81 -14.97 -10.67
N PHE A 5 -10.52 -14.49 -11.68
CA PHE A 5 -10.10 -13.40 -12.56
C PHE A 5 -11.05 -12.22 -12.39
N GLY A 6 -10.56 -11.16 -11.76
CA GLY A 6 -11.33 -9.96 -11.45
C GLY A 6 -10.76 -9.24 -10.22
N ASN A 7 -11.45 -8.18 -9.78
CA ASN A 7 -11.08 -7.43 -8.58
C ASN A 7 -11.85 -7.96 -7.35
N VAL A 8 -11.13 -8.31 -6.29
CA VAL A 8 -11.68 -8.52 -4.94
C VAL A 8 -10.85 -7.69 -3.98
N ILE A 9 -11.14 -6.40 -3.93
CA ILE A 9 -10.34 -5.42 -3.20
C ILE A 9 -11.31 -4.54 -2.41
N SER A 10 -10.99 -4.32 -1.14
CA SER A 10 -11.57 -3.26 -0.34
C SER A 10 -10.42 -2.51 0.34
N VAL A 11 -10.65 -1.25 0.67
CA VAL A 11 -9.65 -0.36 1.27
C VAL A 11 -10.19 0.09 2.63
N PRO A 12 -10.10 -0.75 3.68
CA PRO A 12 -10.43 -0.29 5.02
C PRO A 12 -9.46 0.80 5.44
N TYR A 13 -9.97 1.84 6.08
CA TYR A 13 -9.16 2.98 6.51
C TYR A 13 -9.67 3.54 7.84
N GLY A 14 -8.83 4.37 8.45
CA GLY A 14 -9.14 5.12 9.66
C GLY A 14 -8.08 6.19 9.90
N GLY A 15 -8.35 7.06 10.86
CA GLY A 15 -7.47 8.18 11.22
C GLY A 15 -7.01 8.11 12.67
N ARG A 16 -5.86 8.71 12.92
CA ARG A 16 -5.33 9.03 14.26
C ARG A 16 -4.79 10.45 14.21
N ARG A 17 -4.79 11.13 15.34
CA ARG A 17 -4.16 12.44 15.42
C ARG A 17 -2.64 12.30 15.35
N VAL A 18 -1.97 13.31 14.80
CA VAL A 18 -0.50 13.31 14.66
C VAL A 18 0.19 13.20 16.02
N ASP A 19 -0.31 13.88 17.04
CA ASP A 19 0.24 13.82 18.40
C ASP A 19 0.06 12.43 19.06
N GLU A 20 -1.00 11.70 18.71
CA GLU A 20 -1.16 10.30 19.13
C GLU A 20 -0.16 9.38 18.42
N LEU A 21 0.12 9.62 17.13
CA LEU A 21 1.09 8.85 16.36
C LEU A 21 2.52 9.07 16.87
N ASP A 22 2.91 10.33 17.09
CA ASP A 22 4.25 10.71 17.57
C ASP A 22 4.54 10.14 18.97
N GLY A 23 3.51 10.05 19.82
CA GLY A 23 3.62 9.47 21.16
C GLY A 23 3.55 7.93 21.22
N SER A 24 3.33 7.26 20.08
CA SER A 24 3.07 5.82 20.05
C SER A 24 4.27 4.98 19.66
N SER A 25 4.36 3.79 20.23
CA SER A 25 5.31 2.77 19.78
C SER A 25 4.88 2.16 18.44
N LEU A 26 5.84 1.62 17.68
CA LEU A 26 5.55 0.91 16.42
C LEU A 26 4.56 -0.25 16.63
N GLY A 27 4.60 -0.92 17.79
CA GLY A 27 3.65 -2.00 18.11
C GLY A 27 2.21 -1.50 18.25
N GLN A 28 2.01 -0.31 18.82
CA GLN A 28 0.68 0.31 18.91
C GLN A 28 0.17 0.70 17.52
N VAL A 29 1.02 1.32 16.69
CA VAL A 29 0.66 1.70 15.31
C VAL A 29 0.31 0.46 14.48
N ALA A 30 1.08 -0.63 14.63
CA ALA A 30 0.79 -1.91 13.98
C ALA A 30 -0.55 -2.51 14.47
N GLY A 31 -0.86 -2.37 15.76
CA GLY A 31 -2.15 -2.77 16.32
C GLY A 31 -3.33 -2.03 15.67
N TRP A 32 -3.22 -0.72 15.48
CA TRP A 32 -4.26 0.05 14.78
C TRP A 32 -4.41 -0.35 13.32
N ALA A 33 -3.31 -0.58 12.60
CA ALA A 33 -3.36 -1.08 11.23
C ALA A 33 -4.07 -2.45 11.16
N HIS A 34 -3.79 -3.33 12.13
CA HIS A 34 -4.48 -4.62 12.26
C HIS A 34 -5.98 -4.45 12.51
N GLU A 35 -6.39 -3.58 13.43
CA GLU A 35 -7.81 -3.28 13.69
C GLU A 35 -8.54 -2.79 12.43
N PHE A 36 -7.91 -1.95 11.61
CA PHE A 36 -8.50 -1.52 10.34
C PHE A 36 -8.70 -2.70 9.39
N LEU A 37 -7.71 -3.58 9.28
CA LEU A 37 -7.79 -4.75 8.43
C LEU A 37 -8.86 -5.74 8.90
N GLU A 38 -8.98 -6.02 10.20
CA GLU A 38 -9.99 -6.96 10.70
C GLU A 38 -11.43 -6.53 10.37
N ARG A 39 -11.69 -5.21 10.38
CA ARG A 39 -13.00 -4.66 10.01
C ARG A 39 -13.34 -4.87 8.54
N GLY A 40 -12.35 -4.85 7.64
CA GLY A 40 -12.56 -4.97 6.20
C GLY A 40 -12.29 -6.37 5.61
N ALA A 41 -11.51 -7.21 6.30
CA ALA A 41 -11.06 -8.51 5.81
C ALA A 41 -11.99 -9.66 6.20
N ASN A 42 -13.30 -9.43 6.16
CA ASN A 42 -14.32 -10.42 6.49
C ASN A 42 -15.41 -10.47 5.41
N ARG A 43 -16.21 -11.54 5.40
CA ARG A 43 -17.21 -11.79 4.35
C ARG A 43 -18.34 -10.77 4.40
N GLU A 44 -18.77 -10.42 5.60
CA GLU A 44 -19.89 -9.54 5.89
C GLU A 44 -19.64 -8.17 5.27
N HIS A 45 -18.46 -7.60 5.49
CA HIS A 45 -18.01 -6.35 4.89
C HIS A 45 -18.09 -6.35 3.36
N PHE A 46 -17.65 -7.43 2.69
CA PHE A 46 -17.74 -7.50 1.22
C PHE A 46 -19.18 -7.61 0.72
N VAL A 47 -20.07 -8.31 1.44
CA VAL A 47 -21.49 -8.38 1.07
C VAL A 47 -22.15 -7.02 1.24
N GLU A 48 -21.91 -6.35 2.38
CA GLU A 48 -22.43 -5.00 2.64
C GLU A 48 -21.92 -3.98 1.62
N LEU A 49 -20.64 -4.05 1.25
CA LEU A 49 -20.06 -3.20 0.22
C LEU A 49 -20.73 -3.41 -1.14
N ILE A 50 -21.04 -4.66 -1.50
CA ILE A 50 -21.76 -4.96 -2.75
C ILE A 50 -23.16 -4.37 -2.70
N ASP A 51 -23.92 -4.62 -1.64
CA ASP A 51 -25.28 -4.08 -1.47
C ASP A 51 -25.28 -2.55 -1.53
N TRP A 52 -24.33 -1.91 -0.84
CA TRP A 52 -24.17 -0.46 -0.86
C TRP A 52 -23.86 0.04 -2.27
N VAL A 53 -22.93 -0.59 -3.00
CA VAL A 53 -22.61 -0.20 -4.39
C VAL A 53 -23.84 -0.35 -5.29
N GLU A 54 -24.60 -1.46 -5.19
CA GLU A 54 -25.80 -1.68 -6.01
C GLU A 54 -26.87 -0.59 -5.80
N VAL A 55 -27.04 -0.10 -4.57
CA VAL A 55 -27.98 0.99 -4.25
C VAL A 55 -27.53 2.34 -4.83
N HIS A 56 -26.22 2.56 -4.98
CA HIS A 56 -25.64 3.84 -5.44
C HIS A 56 -25.21 3.79 -6.92
N ARG A 57 -25.66 2.81 -7.70
CA ARG A 57 -25.44 2.82 -9.14
C ARG A 57 -26.38 3.86 -9.80
N PRO A 58 -25.91 4.55 -10.86
CA PRO A 58 -24.65 4.34 -11.59
C PRO A 58 -23.48 5.22 -11.11
N GLU A 59 -23.62 5.94 -10.00
CA GLU A 59 -22.61 6.89 -9.56
C GLU A 59 -21.27 6.18 -9.25
N PRO A 60 -20.14 6.67 -9.81
CA PRO A 60 -18.85 6.12 -9.46
C PRO A 60 -18.53 6.43 -8.00
N THR A 61 -18.16 5.41 -7.25
CA THR A 61 -17.81 5.52 -5.84
C THR A 61 -16.34 5.18 -5.63
N MET A 62 -15.68 5.92 -4.75
CA MET A 62 -14.28 5.73 -4.40
C MET A 62 -14.14 5.95 -2.90
N PRO A 63 -13.32 5.15 -2.19
CA PRO A 63 -12.98 5.46 -0.81
C PRO A 63 -12.41 6.88 -0.70
N GLU A 64 -12.86 7.63 0.29
CA GLU A 64 -12.48 9.04 0.47
C GLU A 64 -10.95 9.21 0.50
N ILE A 65 -10.27 8.35 1.28
CA ILE A 65 -8.82 8.34 1.42
C ILE A 65 -8.06 8.15 0.10
N VAL A 66 -8.72 7.53 -0.89
CA VAL A 66 -8.17 7.24 -2.21
C VAL A 66 -8.49 8.37 -3.22
N GLY A 67 -9.59 9.11 -3.04
CA GLY A 67 -10.07 10.12 -3.99
C GLY A 67 -9.22 11.40 -4.04
N ILE A 68 -9.39 12.28 -3.05
CA ILE A 68 -8.78 13.63 -3.02
C ILE A 68 -7.73 13.73 -1.90
N GLY A 69 -7.57 12.67 -1.10
CA GLY A 69 -7.01 12.72 0.25
C GLY A 69 -8.13 12.85 1.28
N SER A 70 -7.81 12.76 2.57
CA SER A 70 -8.79 12.99 3.62
C SER A 70 -9.00 14.49 3.83
N ALA A 71 -10.26 14.94 3.93
CA ALA A 71 -10.56 16.30 4.38
C ALA A 71 -10.03 16.57 5.81
N GLU A 72 -9.73 15.49 6.54
CA GLU A 72 -9.29 15.50 7.94
C GLU A 72 -7.75 15.55 8.10
N GLY A 73 -6.98 15.52 7.00
CA GLY A 73 -5.52 15.68 7.05
C GLY A 73 -4.72 14.82 6.07
N PRO A 74 -3.39 14.73 6.24
CA PRO A 74 -2.53 13.92 5.38
C PRO A 74 -2.92 12.44 5.46
N ALA A 75 -2.94 11.78 4.31
CA ALA A 75 -3.31 10.37 4.18
C ALA A 75 -2.19 9.55 3.56
N LEU A 76 -2.14 8.28 3.94
CA LEU A 76 -1.22 7.28 3.40
C LEU A 76 -1.99 6.00 3.09
N VAL A 77 -1.92 5.56 1.84
CA VAL A 77 -2.46 4.28 1.39
C VAL A 77 -1.32 3.27 1.33
N VAL A 78 -1.46 2.18 2.08
CA VAL A 78 -0.50 1.06 2.06
C VAL A 78 -1.15 -0.13 1.37
N SER A 79 -0.55 -0.57 0.28
CA SER A 79 -0.91 -1.83 -0.40
C SER A 79 0.17 -2.89 -0.13
N SER A 80 0.06 -4.08 -0.73
CA SER A 80 1.07 -5.14 -0.62
C SER A 80 1.37 -5.76 -1.97
N GLY A 81 2.56 -5.50 -2.49
CA GLY A 81 3.09 -6.11 -3.73
C GLY A 81 3.70 -7.49 -3.50
N ARG A 82 3.76 -7.96 -2.24
CA ARG A 82 4.43 -9.22 -1.86
C ARG A 82 3.86 -10.47 -2.55
N GLY A 83 2.59 -10.42 -2.94
CA GLY A 83 1.90 -11.53 -3.60
C GLY A 83 2.21 -11.68 -5.10
N PHE A 84 2.81 -10.67 -5.74
CA PHE A 84 3.05 -10.70 -7.18
C PHE A 84 4.26 -11.58 -7.50
N PRO A 85 4.09 -12.69 -8.25
CA PRO A 85 5.14 -13.66 -8.47
C PRO A 85 6.05 -13.25 -9.64
N VAL A 86 6.65 -12.06 -9.56
CA VAL A 86 7.46 -11.49 -10.65
C VAL A 86 8.60 -12.41 -11.08
N SER A 87 9.20 -13.13 -10.14
CA SER A 87 10.27 -14.11 -10.40
C SER A 87 9.82 -15.36 -11.17
N ARG A 88 8.52 -15.56 -11.36
CA ARG A 88 7.98 -16.66 -12.19
C ARG A 88 7.68 -16.24 -13.62
N VAL A 89 7.86 -14.96 -13.95
CA VAL A 89 7.66 -14.46 -15.30
C VAL A 89 8.93 -14.75 -16.10
N ASP A 90 8.85 -15.67 -17.05
CA ASP A 90 9.96 -16.00 -17.95
C ASP A 90 9.39 -16.18 -19.37
N PHE A 91 9.90 -15.37 -20.30
CA PHE A 91 9.52 -15.39 -21.71
C PHE A 91 10.50 -16.20 -22.59
N GLY A 92 11.44 -16.93 -21.98
CA GLY A 92 12.47 -17.73 -22.65
C GLY A 92 13.90 -17.21 -22.47
N TRP A 93 14.09 -16.15 -21.68
CA TRP A 93 15.40 -15.51 -21.42
C TRP A 93 15.77 -15.48 -19.94
N GLY A 94 15.01 -16.18 -19.09
CA GLY A 94 15.15 -16.16 -17.65
C GLY A 94 14.21 -15.16 -16.98
N PRO A 95 14.09 -15.23 -15.64
CA PRO A 95 13.24 -14.34 -14.87
C PRO A 95 13.80 -12.90 -14.84
N PRO A 96 12.94 -11.89 -14.62
CA PRO A 96 13.40 -10.51 -14.47
C PRO A 96 14.29 -10.37 -13.24
N THR A 97 15.40 -9.64 -13.40
CA THR A 97 16.28 -9.29 -12.28
C THR A 97 15.56 -8.40 -11.27
N PHE A 98 14.64 -7.55 -11.73
CA PHE A 98 13.81 -6.69 -10.90
C PHE A 98 12.52 -6.35 -11.63
N GLY A 99 11.42 -6.26 -10.90
CA GLY A 99 10.18 -5.70 -11.41
C GLY A 99 9.44 -5.01 -10.28
N SER A 100 9.01 -3.78 -10.53
CA SER A 100 8.41 -2.89 -9.54
C SER A 100 7.02 -2.45 -9.97
N TYR A 101 6.41 -1.63 -9.13
CA TYR A 101 5.14 -0.98 -9.38
C TYR A 101 5.36 0.46 -9.82
N HIS A 102 4.46 0.95 -10.64
CA HIS A 102 4.35 2.37 -10.91
C HIS A 102 2.87 2.74 -10.81
N PHE A 103 2.54 3.52 -9.80
CA PHE A 103 1.16 3.84 -9.47
C PHE A 103 1.03 5.34 -9.17
N PRO A 104 1.17 6.20 -10.20
CA PRO A 104 1.02 7.64 -10.07
C PRO A 104 -0.47 7.98 -9.96
N TRP A 105 -1.05 7.66 -8.81
CA TRP A 105 -2.43 7.96 -8.53
C TRP A 105 -2.56 9.48 -8.32
N GLY A 106 -3.50 10.13 -9.03
CA GLY A 106 -3.71 11.59 -8.99
C GLY A 106 -4.31 12.13 -7.69
N SER A 107 -4.04 11.46 -6.56
CA SER A 107 -4.48 11.83 -5.22
C SER A 107 -3.36 12.55 -4.49
N THR A 108 -3.72 13.33 -3.49
CA THR A 108 -2.76 13.96 -2.58
C THR A 108 -2.29 12.99 -1.48
N ALA A 109 -2.93 11.83 -1.34
CA ALA A 109 -2.50 10.79 -0.42
C ALA A 109 -1.20 10.15 -0.89
N GLY A 110 -0.28 9.91 0.05
CA GLY A 110 0.90 9.11 -0.23
C GLY A 110 0.51 7.66 -0.52
N TYR A 111 1.26 6.99 -1.40
CA TYR A 111 1.07 5.59 -1.71
C TYR A 111 2.35 4.79 -1.44
N VAL A 112 2.23 3.73 -0.63
CA VAL A 112 3.35 2.87 -0.25
C VAL A 112 3.03 1.42 -0.57
N MET A 113 3.99 0.73 -1.16
CA MET A 113 3.85 -0.68 -1.48
C MET A 113 5.15 -1.45 -1.17
N PRO A 114 5.18 -2.26 -0.10
CA PRO A 114 6.25 -3.21 0.15
C PRO A 114 6.15 -4.37 -0.85
N MET A 115 7.30 -4.83 -1.29
CA MET A 115 7.47 -5.90 -2.28
C MET A 115 8.71 -6.74 -1.95
N PRO A 116 8.80 -7.97 -2.46
CA PRO A 116 9.92 -8.86 -2.16
C PRO A 116 11.21 -8.30 -2.76
N SER A 117 12.34 -8.48 -2.07
CA SER A 117 13.64 -8.18 -2.67
C SER A 117 13.92 -9.11 -3.86
N PRO A 118 14.46 -8.58 -4.98
CA PRO A 118 14.83 -9.39 -6.14
C PRO A 118 15.90 -10.44 -5.82
N ASN A 119 16.82 -10.14 -4.90
CA ASN A 119 17.94 -11.02 -4.57
C ASN A 119 17.61 -12.07 -3.49
N GLY A 120 16.37 -12.08 -2.97
CA GLY A 120 15.90 -13.07 -2.00
C GLY A 120 16.58 -13.03 -0.62
N LYS A 121 17.40 -12.01 -0.32
CA LYS A 121 18.18 -11.93 0.94
C LYS A 121 17.35 -11.56 2.18
N GLY A 122 16.03 -11.52 2.07
CA GLY A 122 15.12 -11.19 3.17
C GLY A 122 14.86 -9.69 3.33
N ASP A 123 15.59 -8.83 2.60
CA ASP A 123 15.31 -7.40 2.52
C ASP A 123 13.94 -7.13 1.90
N TRP A 124 13.33 -6.02 2.29
CA TRP A 124 12.08 -5.54 1.69
C TRP A 124 12.40 -4.35 0.82
N MET A 125 11.84 -4.38 -0.38
CA MET A 125 11.82 -3.22 -1.27
C MET A 125 10.51 -2.49 -1.03
N VAL A 126 10.55 -1.17 -0.95
CA VAL A 126 9.35 -0.35 -0.71
C VAL A 126 9.23 0.69 -1.81
N TYR A 127 8.21 0.55 -2.65
CA TYR A 127 7.82 1.58 -3.59
C TYR A 127 7.06 2.67 -2.86
N MET A 128 7.45 3.94 -3.04
CA MET A 128 6.79 5.10 -2.46
C MET A 128 6.46 6.10 -3.57
N TYR A 129 5.21 6.55 -3.62
CA TYR A 129 4.74 7.63 -4.47
C TYR A 129 4.09 8.70 -3.59
N MET A 130 4.82 9.79 -3.36
CA MET A 130 4.50 10.82 -2.38
C MET A 130 5.03 12.18 -2.87
N LEU A 131 4.71 13.26 -2.14
CA LEU A 131 5.29 14.57 -2.41
C LEU A 131 6.81 14.52 -2.24
N LYS A 132 7.52 15.29 -3.07
CA LYS A 132 8.98 15.31 -3.08
C LYS A 132 9.55 15.67 -1.70
N GLU A 133 8.96 16.65 -1.04
CA GLU A 133 9.38 17.13 0.28
C GLU A 133 9.20 16.05 1.36
N GLN A 134 8.20 15.17 1.21
CA GLN A 134 7.99 14.04 2.12
C GLN A 134 9.05 12.95 1.91
N LEU A 135 9.44 12.69 0.66
CA LEU A 135 10.52 11.75 0.35
C LEU A 135 11.87 12.26 0.88
N GLU A 136 12.19 13.53 0.68
CA GLU A 136 13.40 14.16 1.22
C GLU A 136 13.45 14.10 2.75
N LEU A 137 12.31 14.27 3.41
CA LEU A 137 12.20 14.10 4.87
C LEU A 137 12.46 12.66 5.30
N ILE A 138 11.89 11.67 4.61
CA ILE A 138 12.12 10.25 4.89
C ILE A 138 13.59 9.89 4.71
N GLU A 139 14.22 10.31 3.61
CA GLU A 139 15.64 10.05 3.35
C GLU A 139 16.55 10.67 4.43
N ARG A 140 16.19 11.85 4.95
CA ARG A 140 16.96 12.55 5.97
C ARG A 140 16.75 11.97 7.38
N GLU A 141 15.52 11.75 7.79
CA GLU A 141 15.17 11.44 9.19
C GLU A 141 15.03 9.93 9.45
N ALA A 142 14.72 9.14 8.42
CA ALA A 142 14.46 7.70 8.55
C ALA A 142 15.53 6.84 7.85
N ALA A 143 16.76 7.35 7.69
CA ALA A 143 17.89 6.63 7.09
C ALA A 143 18.27 5.33 7.82
N SER A 144 17.86 5.18 9.08
CA SER A 144 18.00 3.97 9.87
C SER A 144 17.03 2.85 9.47
N VAL A 145 15.94 3.19 8.78
CA VAL A 145 14.87 2.28 8.36
C VAL A 145 14.84 2.14 6.83
N PHE A 146 14.83 3.27 6.12
CA PHE A 146 14.76 3.32 4.66
C PHE A 146 16.09 3.77 4.07
N ARG A 147 16.49 3.12 2.97
CA ARG A 147 17.63 3.53 2.17
C ARG A 147 17.18 3.74 0.73
N PRO A 148 17.69 4.78 0.04
CA PRO A 148 17.44 4.94 -1.38
C PRO A 148 17.86 3.68 -2.14
N PHE A 149 17.01 3.28 -3.09
CA PHE A 149 17.29 2.13 -3.92
C PHE A 149 18.44 2.45 -4.89
N THR A 150 19.46 1.59 -4.87
CA THR A 150 20.58 1.61 -5.82
C THR A 150 20.66 0.27 -6.57
N TRP A 151 21.47 0.24 -7.62
CA TRP A 151 21.68 -0.98 -8.40
C TRP A 151 22.23 -2.15 -7.58
N ASP A 152 22.99 -1.87 -6.50
CA ASP A 152 23.59 -2.88 -5.62
C ASP A 152 22.57 -3.78 -4.90
N TYR A 153 21.29 -3.40 -4.89
CA TYR A 153 20.22 -4.23 -4.32
C TYR A 153 19.64 -5.25 -5.33
N VAL A 154 19.97 -5.11 -6.62
CA VAL A 154 19.46 -5.94 -7.71
C VAL A 154 20.47 -7.01 -8.15
N VAL A 155 21.77 -6.70 -8.05
CA VAL A 155 22.90 -7.56 -8.45
C VAL A 155 23.61 -8.23 -7.28
#